data_AF-A0A819JKS6-F1
#
_entry.id   AF-A0A819JKS6-F1
#
_cell.length_a   1.000
_cell.length_b   1.000
_cell.length_c   1.000
_cell.angle_alpha   90.00
_cell.angle_beta   90.00
_cell.angle_gamma   90.00
#
_symmetry.space_group_name_H-M   'P 1'
#
loop_
_entity.id
_entity.type
_entity.pdbx_description
1 polymer ?
#
loop_
_entity_poly.entity_id
_entity_poly.type
_entity_poly.pdbx_seq_one_letter_code
_entity_poly.pdbx_strand_id
1 'polypeptide(L)' 'MDAYLQKLRKTCLVGLVGGSDIAKIAEQIGGMQAVAKYDYVFAENGLVAFKNGNRFFLK' A
#
# COMPACT_ATOMS: atom_id res chain seq x y z
N MET A 1 -11.33 1.02 -10.30
CA MET A 1 -10.72 1.47 -9.04
C MET A 1 -9.28 1.94 -9.25
N ASP A 2 -8.37 1.07 -9.72
CA ASP A 2 -6.95 1.38 -9.95
C ASP A 2 -6.69 2.69 -10.72
N ALA A 3 -7.30 2.88 -11.89
CA ALA A 3 -7.05 4.06 -12.73
C ALA A 3 -7.41 5.39 -12.04
N TYR A 4 -8.42 5.39 -11.18
CA TYR A 4 -8.84 6.57 -10.43
C TYR A 4 -7.83 6.90 -9.31
N LEU A 5 -7.40 5.89 -8.57
CA LEU A 5 -6.39 6.04 -7.51
C LEU A 5 -5.03 6.46 -8.09
N GLN A 6 -4.64 5.94 -9.25
CA GLN A 6 -3.43 6.39 -9.95
C GLN A 6 -3.52 7.86 -10.42
N LYS A 7 -4.72 8.35 -10.74
CA LYS A 7 -4.92 9.77 -11.05
C LYS A 7 -4.81 10.64 -9.79
N LEU A 8 -5.39 10.21 -8.66
CA LEU A 8 -5.26 10.89 -7.36
C LEU A 8 -3.81 10.95 -6.87
N ARG A 9 -3.02 9.90 -7.12
CA ARG A 9 -1.60 9.84 -6.75
C ARG A 9 -0.78 11.01 -7.28
N LYS A 10 -1.20 11.63 -8.39
CA LYS A 10 -0.53 12.81 -8.97
C LYS A 10 -0.79 14.11 -8.19
N THR A 11 -1.84 14.14 -7.37
CA THR A 11 -2.27 15.33 -6.62
C THR A 11 -2.10 15.18 -5.12
N CYS A 12 -2.12 13.96 -4.60
CA CYS A 12 -1.96 13.67 -3.18
C CYS A 12 -1.35 12.28 -2.97
N LEU A 13 -0.76 12.07 -1.80
CA LEU A 13 -0.25 10.76 -1.40
C LEU A 13 -1.42 9.78 -1.21
N VAL A 14 -1.31 8.58 -1.79
CA VAL A 14 -2.33 7.54 -1.65
C VAL A 14 -1.75 6.39 -0.85
N GLY A 15 -2.44 6.04 0.24
CA GLY A 15 -2.05 4.95 1.13
C GLY A 15 -3.16 3.92 1.33
N LEU A 16 -2.77 2.67 1.58
CA LEU A 16 -3.66 1.60 2.03
C LEU A 16 -3.33 1.22 3.47
N VAL A 17 -4.37 0.93 4.26
CA VAL A 17 -4.22 0.35 5.59
C VAL A 17 -5.16 -0.84 5.74
N GLY A 18 -4.64 -1.94 6.25
CA GLY A 18 -5.41 -3.13 6.57
C GLY A 18 -4.92 -3.79 7.85
N GLY A 19 -5.83 -4.44 8.56
CA GLY A 19 -5.49 -5.28 9.72
C GLY A 19 -4.93 -6.65 9.35
N SER A 20 -4.97 -7.01 8.07
CA SER A 20 -4.42 -8.27 7.56
C SER A 20 -2.92 -8.16 7.29
N ASP A 21 -2.27 -9.32 7.16
CA ASP A 21 -0.89 -9.44 6.71
C ASP A 21 -0.70 -8.88 5.29
N ILE A 22 0.53 -8.45 4.98
CA ILE A 22 0.87 -7.90 3.67
C ILE A 22 0.56 -8.86 2.51
N ALA A 23 0.68 -10.18 2.71
CA ALA A 23 0.39 -11.18 1.69
C ALA A 23 -1.10 -11.18 1.29
N LYS A 24 -2.01 -11.07 2.28
CA LYS A 24 -3.45 -10.96 2.02
C LYS A 24 -3.80 -9.63 1.36
N ILE A 25 -3.23 -8.53 1.85
CA ILE A 25 -3.45 -7.21 1.24
C ILE A 25 -2.98 -7.23 -0.21
N ALA A 26 -1.79 -7.76 -0.47
CA ALA A 26 -1.23 -7.91 -1.81
C ALA A 26 -2.15 -8.73 -2.72
N GLU A 27 -2.67 -9.87 -2.26
CA GLU A 27 -3.61 -10.69 -3.03
C GLU A 27 -4.85 -9.90 -3.46
N GLN A 28 -5.43 -9.10 -2.55
CA GLN A 28 -6.62 -8.28 -2.84
C GLN A 28 -6.38 -7.14 -3.84
N ILE A 29 -5.16 -6.60 -3.89
CA ILE A 29 -4.80 -5.47 -4.76
C ILE A 29 -4.13 -5.92 -6.09
N GLY A 30 -4.05 -7.22 -6.34
CA GLY A 30 -3.49 -7.78 -7.60
C GLY A 30 -2.01 -8.17 -7.53
N GLY A 31 -1.53 -8.59 -6.37
CA GLY A 31 -0.20 -9.16 -6.11
C GLY A 31 0.82 -8.21 -5.49
N MET A 32 1.99 -8.73 -5.13
CA MET A 32 3.06 -7.96 -4.48
C MET A 32 3.57 -6.79 -5.31
N GLN A 33 3.51 -6.87 -6.64
CA GLN A 33 3.89 -5.77 -7.51
C GLN A 33 2.91 -4.58 -7.41
N ALA A 34 1.66 -4.84 -7.05
CA ALA A 34 0.67 -3.79 -6.89
C ALA A 34 0.89 -2.95 -5.61
N VAL A 35 1.69 -3.42 -4.64
CA VAL A 35 2.08 -2.63 -3.46
C VAL A 35 2.83 -1.35 -3.87
N ALA A 36 3.66 -1.42 -4.92
CA ALA A 36 4.41 -0.26 -5.44
C ALA A 36 3.52 0.77 -6.17
N LYS A 37 2.27 0.42 -6.48
CA LYS A 37 1.28 1.35 -7.07
C LYS A 37 0.77 2.38 -6.06
N TYR A 38 0.97 2.13 -4.78
CA TYR A 38 0.59 3.00 -3.67
C TYR A 38 1.85 3.64 -3.07
N ASP A 39 1.72 4.87 -2.56
CA ASP A 39 2.84 5.53 -1.89
C ASP A 39 3.11 4.88 -0.55
N TYR A 40 2.05 4.49 0.17
CA TYR A 40 2.13 3.83 1.45
C TYR A 40 1.22 2.60 1.52
N VAL A 41 1.68 1.51 2.12
CA VAL A 41 0.86 0.35 2.45
C VAL A 41 1.16 -0.08 3.87
N PHE A 42 0.14 -0.08 4.71
CA PHE A 42 0.19 -0.43 6.12
C PHE A 42 -0.55 -1.75 6.31
N ALA A 43 0.20 -2.79 6.67
CA ALA A 43 -0.34 -4.08 7.10
C ALA A 43 -0.39 -4.14 8.63
N GLU A 44 -1.18 -5.06 9.17
CA GLU A 44 -1.32 -5.28 10.63
C GLU A 44 -1.63 -3.97 11.38
N ASN A 45 -2.55 -3.15 10.85
CA ASN A 45 -2.93 -1.84 11.40
C ASN A 45 -1.76 -0.85 11.55
N GLY A 46 -0.72 -0.98 10.73
CA GLY A 46 0.42 -0.05 10.72
C GLY A 46 1.66 -0.55 11.46
N LEU A 47 1.62 -1.74 12.08
CA LEU A 47 2.82 -2.40 12.61
C LEU A 47 3.85 -2.70 11.52
N VAL A 48 3.37 -3.00 10.31
CA VAL A 48 4.22 -3.21 9.14
C VAL A 48 3.87 -2.17 8.09
N ALA A 49 4.86 -1.35 7.71
CA ALA A 49 4.68 -0.26 6.77
C ALA A 49 5.59 -0.42 5.54
N PHE A 50 5.06 -0.10 4.38
CA PHE A 50 5.77 -0.05 3.10
C PHE A 50 5.60 1.31 2.47
N LYS A 51 6.70 1.85 1.92
CA LYS A 51 6.71 3.10 1.17
C LYS A 51 7.34 2.85 -0.19
N ASN A 52 6.60 3.13 -1.26
CA ASN A 52 7.03 2.84 -2.64
C ASN A 52 7.54 1.39 -2.82
N GLY A 53 6.85 0.42 -2.22
CA GLY A 53 7.23 -1.00 -2.25
C GLY A 53 8.36 -1.42 -1.30
N ASN A 54 9.03 -0.48 -0.63
CA ASN A 54 10.09 -0.80 0.33
C ASN A 54 9.55 -0.78 1.76
N ARG A 55 9.83 -1.84 2.54
CA ARG A 55 9.46 -1.88 3.96
C ARG A 55 10.23 -0.80 4.70
N PHE A 56 9.54 -0.04 5.55
CA PHE A 56 10.16 0.90 6.47
C PHE A 56 9.60 0.71 7.87
N PHE A 57 10.38 1.08 8.88
CA PHE A 57 9.95 1.07 10.27
C PHE A 57 9.54 2.48 10.66
N LEU A 58 8.33 2.61 11.20
CA LEU A 58 7.93 3.82 11.91
C LEU A 58 8.75 3.87 13.20
N LYS A 59 9.52 4.94 13.36
CA LYS A 59 10.36 5.18 14.54
C LYS A 59 9.60 6.00 15.57
#